data_AF-A0A3A0AD58-F1
#
_entry.id   AF-A0A3A0AD58-F1
#
_cell.length_a   1.000
_cell.length_b   1.000
_cell.length_c   1.000
_cell.angle_alpha   90.00
_cell.angle_beta   90.00
_cell.angle_gamma   90.00
#
_symmetry.space_group_name_H-M   'P 1'
#
loop_
_entity.id
_entity.type
_entity.pdbx_description
1 polymer ?
#
loop_
_entity_poly.entity_id
_entity_poly.type
_entity_poly.pdbx_seq_one_letter_code
_entity_poly.pdbx_strand_id
1 'polypeptide(L)'
;MAIPTTDELCERIARQGGLTIDLRSGREPVRGFAVASAADCEVSIPLDDFSPERLQRFIAMNDALLQRPEQFLGAWVERGLVYLDVSTVLDDREAAWRLGQRHKQLAIFDLARGESIALTPDASASSSAALVLERVG
;
A
#
# COMPACT_ATOMS: atom_id res chain seq x y z
N MET A 1 2.93 -8.58 21.60
CA MET A 1 1.91 -7.65 21.07
C MET A 1 0.71 -8.48 20.67
N ALA A 2 -0.50 -7.98 20.92
CA ALA A 2 -1.72 -8.58 20.38
C ALA A 2 -1.82 -8.25 18.88
N ILE A 3 -2.45 -9.13 18.11
CA ILE A 3 -2.81 -8.83 16.71
C ILE A 3 -3.94 -7.79 16.76
N PRO A 4 -3.80 -6.64 16.09
CA PRO A 4 -4.80 -5.59 16.13
C PRO A 4 -6.09 -6.00 15.42
N THR A 5 -7.21 -5.44 15.86
CA THR A 5 -8.51 -5.60 15.17
C THR A 5 -8.56 -4.78 13.88
N THR A 6 -9.54 -5.05 13.02
CA THR A 6 -9.77 -4.23 11.82
C THR A 6 -10.13 -2.79 12.15
N ASP A 7 -10.88 -2.55 13.24
CA ASP A 7 -11.18 -1.21 13.72
C ASP A 7 -9.91 -0.45 14.12
N GLU A 8 -9.03 -1.08 14.92
CA GLU A 8 -7.75 -0.50 15.33
C GLU A 8 -6.85 -0.22 14.11
N LEU A 9 -6.85 -1.10 13.11
CA LEU A 9 -6.11 -0.90 11.86
C LEU A 9 -6.67 0.27 11.05
N CYS A 10 -7.99 0.38 10.89
CA CYS A 10 -8.62 1.48 10.17
C CYS A 10 -8.32 2.84 10.82
N GLU A 11 -8.44 2.94 12.14
CA GLU A 11 -8.10 4.16 12.88
C GLU A 11 -6.64 4.57 12.67
N ARG A 12 -5.75 3.58 12.67
CA ARG A 12 -4.32 3.81 12.45
C ARG A 12 -4.02 4.25 11.03
N ILE A 13 -4.59 3.60 10.01
CA ILE A 13 -4.44 3.97 8.60
C ILE A 13 -4.90 5.42 8.39
N ALA A 14 -6.07 5.78 8.91
CA ALA A 14 -6.60 7.14 8.81
C ALA A 14 -5.71 8.19 9.50
N ARG A 15 -5.13 7.86 10.66
CA ARG A 15 -4.30 8.78 11.45
C ARG A 15 -2.86 8.90 10.93
N GLN A 16 -2.28 7.81 10.44
CA GLN A 16 -0.86 7.70 10.08
C GLN A 16 -0.62 7.84 8.58
N GLY A 17 -1.68 7.79 7.76
CA GLY A 17 -1.56 7.83 6.30
C GLY A 17 -1.16 6.49 5.68
N GLY A 18 -1.11 5.40 6.45
CA GLY A 18 -0.74 4.08 5.98
C GLY A 18 -0.15 3.19 7.07
N LEU A 19 0.19 1.96 6.71
CA LEU A 19 0.93 1.01 7.53
C LEU A 19 1.51 -0.15 6.70
N THR A 20 2.43 -0.91 7.30
CA THR A 20 2.88 -2.21 6.80
C THR A 20 2.93 -3.17 7.98
N ILE A 21 2.03 -4.15 8.07
CA ILE A 21 1.90 -5.00 9.27
C ILE A 21 1.83 -6.50 8.95
N ASP A 22 2.53 -7.31 9.73
CA ASP A 22 2.39 -8.77 9.72
C ASP A 22 1.20 -9.16 10.60
N LEU A 23 0.09 -9.56 9.98
CA LEU A 23 -1.16 -9.92 10.66
C LEU A 23 -1.03 -11.17 11.55
N ARG A 24 0.02 -11.97 11.40
CA ARG A 24 0.26 -13.17 12.23
C ARG A 24 0.89 -12.81 13.57
N SER A 25 1.61 -11.70 13.62
CA SER A 25 2.37 -11.29 14.81
C SER A 25 1.99 -9.92 15.36
N GLY A 26 1.23 -9.14 14.60
CA GLY A 26 0.91 -7.74 14.89
C GLY A 26 2.11 -6.80 14.82
N ARG A 27 3.23 -7.24 14.23
CA ARG A 27 4.48 -6.47 14.16
C ARG A 27 4.59 -5.71 12.85
N GLU A 28 5.22 -4.55 12.93
CA GLU A 28 5.55 -3.72 11.78
C GLU A 28 7.06 -3.73 11.57
N PRO A 29 7.53 -3.90 10.32
CA PRO A 29 8.93 -3.73 10.00
C PRO A 29 9.28 -2.24 10.10
N VAL A 30 10.41 -1.94 10.73
CA VAL A 30 10.90 -0.56 10.95
C VAL A 30 12.03 -0.16 10.01
N ARG A 31 12.39 -1.04 9.07
CA ARG A 31 13.47 -0.86 8.09
C ARG A 31 13.17 -1.66 6.82
N GLY A 32 13.86 -1.31 5.75
CA GLY A 32 13.66 -1.88 4.42
C GLY A 32 12.64 -1.07 3.62
N PHE A 33 12.31 -1.60 2.44
CA PHE A 33 11.44 -0.96 1.46
C PHE A 33 10.22 -1.84 1.24
N ALA A 34 9.04 -1.35 1.62
CA ALA A 34 7.77 -2.01 1.36
C ALA A 34 7.28 -1.72 -0.06
N VAL A 35 6.78 -2.76 -0.72
CA VAL A 35 6.24 -2.69 -2.08
C VAL A 35 5.21 -3.80 -2.28
N ALA A 36 4.13 -3.52 -3.03
CA ALA A 36 3.13 -4.52 -3.34
C ALA A 36 3.75 -5.75 -4.03
N SER A 37 3.47 -6.92 -3.48
CA SER A 37 3.98 -8.22 -3.90
C SER A 37 3.46 -8.66 -5.27
N ALA A 38 2.32 -8.13 -5.70
CA ALA A 38 1.75 -8.37 -7.03
C ALA A 38 0.75 -7.27 -7.41
N ALA A 39 0.62 -6.99 -8.71
CA ALA A 39 -0.23 -5.92 -9.22
C ALA A 39 -1.74 -6.23 -9.10
N ASP A 40 -2.11 -7.50 -9.02
CA ASP A 40 -3.48 -8.00 -8.93
C ASP A 40 -3.99 -8.11 -7.47
N CYS A 41 -3.12 -7.84 -6.49
CA CYS A 41 -3.48 -7.83 -5.07
C CYS A 41 -3.78 -6.42 -4.53
N GLU A 42 -3.79 -5.41 -5.39
CA GLU A 42 -4.07 -4.02 -5.01
C GLU A 42 -5.56 -3.68 -5.16
N VAL A 43 -6.10 -3.00 -4.16
CA VAL A 43 -7.41 -2.34 -4.27
C VAL A 43 -7.32 -0.90 -3.78
N SER A 44 -7.93 0.02 -4.54
CA SER A 44 -8.10 1.41 -4.13
C SER A 44 -9.54 1.65 -3.69
N ILE A 45 -9.73 2.22 -2.51
CA ILE A 45 -11.04 2.53 -1.93
C ILE A 45 -11.08 4.03 -1.60
N PRO A 46 -12.15 4.78 -1.94
CA PRO A 46 -12.32 6.15 -1.47
C PRO A 46 -12.21 6.21 0.07
N LEU A 47 -11.47 7.18 0.60
CA LEU A 47 -11.23 7.28 2.05
C LEU A 47 -12.55 7.40 2.84
N ASP A 48 -13.53 8.12 2.31
CA ASP A 48 -14.86 8.28 2.93
C ASP A 48 -15.71 6.99 2.89
N ASP A 49 -15.32 6.01 2.06
CA ASP A 49 -15.95 4.69 1.94
C ASP A 49 -15.10 3.59 2.60
N PHE A 50 -13.90 3.92 3.11
CA PHE A 50 -13.03 2.96 3.78
C PHE A 50 -13.57 2.62 5.17
N SER A 51 -13.77 1.32 5.44
CA SER A 51 -14.38 0.83 6.67
C SER A 51 -13.75 -0.48 7.15
N PRO A 52 -13.95 -0.86 8.43
CA PRO A 52 -13.48 -2.13 8.98
C PRO A 52 -13.98 -3.35 8.17
N GLU A 53 -15.22 -3.33 7.67
CA GLU A 53 -15.79 -4.42 6.88
C GLU A 53 -15.08 -4.58 5.53
N ARG A 54 -14.72 -3.46 4.88
CA ARG A 54 -13.96 -3.51 3.63
C ARG A 54 -12.54 -4.01 3.86
N LEU A 55 -11.90 -3.57 4.94
CA LEU A 55 -10.59 -4.07 5.33
C LEU A 55 -10.64 -5.57 5.63
N GLN A 56 -11.63 -6.02 6.40
CA GLN A 56 -11.84 -7.43 6.70
C GLN A 56 -12.05 -8.26 5.43
N ARG A 57 -12.84 -7.74 4.48
CA ARG A 57 -13.05 -8.40 3.19
C ARG A 57 -11.75 -8.53 2.40
N PHE A 58 -10.93 -7.48 2.35
CA PHE A 58 -9.62 -7.53 1.71
C PHE A 58 -8.72 -8.59 2.35
N ILE A 59 -8.66 -8.62 3.69
CA ILE A 59 -7.89 -9.61 4.44
C ILE A 59 -8.38 -11.03 4.12
N ALA A 60 -9.70 -11.26 4.14
CA ALA A 60 -10.27 -12.57 3.85
C ALA A 60 -10.00 -13.04 2.41
N MET A 61 -10.05 -12.13 1.43
CA MET A 61 -9.73 -12.45 0.03
C MET A 61 -8.25 -12.80 -0.18
N ASN A 62 -7.36 -12.29 0.68
CA ASN A 62 -5.91 -12.46 0.58
C ASN A 62 -5.31 -13.32 1.70
N ASP A 63 -6.14 -14.01 2.51
CA ASP A 63 -5.70 -14.71 3.71
C ASP A 63 -4.55 -15.68 3.43
N ALA A 64 -4.68 -16.51 2.39
CA ALA A 64 -3.63 -17.46 1.99
C ALA A 64 -2.27 -16.83 1.67
N LEU A 65 -2.24 -15.56 1.24
CA LEU A 65 -1.01 -14.79 1.02
C LEU A 65 -0.53 -14.13 2.32
N LEU A 66 -1.45 -13.50 3.07
CA LEU A 66 -1.16 -12.80 4.33
C LEU A 66 -0.70 -13.75 5.46
N GLN A 67 -0.99 -15.05 5.36
CA GLN A 67 -0.47 -16.07 6.28
C GLN A 67 0.98 -16.50 5.95
N ARG A 68 1.55 -16.09 4.81
CA ARG A 68 2.92 -16.46 4.42
C ARG A 68 3.96 -15.61 5.16
N PRO A 69 5.16 -16.16 5.45
CA PRO A 69 6.27 -15.33 5.93
C PRO A 69 6.60 -14.25 4.90
N GLU A 70 7.04 -13.08 5.40
CA GLU A 70 7.50 -11.94 4.59
C GLU A 70 6.41 -11.33 3.69
N GLN A 71 5.15 -11.62 3.99
CA GLN A 71 3.98 -10.95 3.43
C GLN A 71 3.30 -10.12 4.52
N PHE A 72 2.89 -8.92 4.14
CA PHE A 72 2.35 -7.93 5.05
C PHE A 72 1.04 -7.38 4.48
N LEU A 73 0.13 -6.96 5.36
CA LEU A 73 -0.92 -6.05 4.97
C LEU A 73 -0.28 -4.67 4.75
N GLY A 74 -0.30 -4.20 3.52
CA GLY A 74 0.09 -2.84 3.14
C GLY A 74 -1.14 -1.94 3.06
N ALA A 75 -1.01 -0.72 3.57
CA ALA A 75 -1.99 0.33 3.37
C ALA A 75 -1.30 1.68 3.15
N TRP A 76 -1.81 2.48 2.22
CA TRP A 76 -1.32 3.83 1.96
C TRP A 76 -2.48 4.76 1.63
N VAL A 77 -2.50 5.93 2.26
CA VAL A 77 -3.51 6.97 2.02
C VAL A 77 -2.89 8.09 1.22
N GLU A 78 -3.43 8.33 0.03
CA GLU A 78 -2.96 9.39 -0.87
C GLU A 78 -4.16 9.95 -1.63
N ARG A 79 -4.29 11.29 -1.64
CA ARG A 79 -5.29 12.02 -2.42
C ARG A 79 -6.74 11.54 -2.24
N GLY A 80 -7.11 11.21 -1.00
CA GLY A 80 -8.47 10.77 -0.66
C GLY A 80 -8.78 9.32 -1.05
N LEU A 81 -7.77 8.54 -1.41
CA LEU A 81 -7.86 7.10 -1.64
C LEU A 81 -7.05 6.35 -0.59
N VAL A 82 -7.56 5.19 -0.18
CA VAL A 82 -6.84 4.16 0.56
C VAL A 82 -6.48 3.04 -0.40
N TYR A 83 -5.18 2.85 -0.60
CA TYR A 83 -4.62 1.73 -1.33
C TYR A 83 -4.36 0.62 -0.32
N LEU A 84 -4.89 -0.57 -0.57
CA LEU A 84 -4.58 -1.78 0.18
C LEU A 84 -3.88 -2.77 -0.75
N ASP A 85 -2.83 -3.39 -0.25
CA ASP A 85 -2.08 -4.40 -0.97
C ASP A 85 -1.57 -5.51 -0.04
N VAL A 86 -1.12 -6.60 -0.64
CA VAL A 86 -0.22 -7.53 0.03
C VAL A 86 1.20 -7.07 -0.29
N SER A 87 1.90 -6.59 0.72
CA SER A 87 3.25 -6.04 0.61
C SER A 87 4.32 -7.08 0.91
N THR A 88 5.49 -6.91 0.31
CA THR A 88 6.74 -7.53 0.76
C THR A 88 7.74 -6.44 1.12
N VAL A 89 8.70 -6.77 1.99
CA VAL A 89 9.75 -5.85 2.43
C VAL A 89 11.10 -6.36 1.98
N LEU A 90 11.83 -5.52 1.25
CA LEU A 90 13.18 -5.81 0.77
C LEU A 90 14.17 -4.88 1.45
N ASP A 91 15.34 -5.40 1.82
CA ASP A 91 16.40 -4.57 2.41
C ASP A 91 17.07 -3.65 1.37
N ASP A 92 17.06 -4.04 0.09
CA ASP A 92 17.69 -3.30 -0.99
C ASP A 92 16.70 -2.41 -1.74
N ARG A 93 17.02 -1.12 -1.81
CA ARG A 93 16.19 -0.09 -2.46
C ARG A 93 16.02 -0.36 -3.96
N GLU A 94 17.10 -0.76 -4.64
CA GLU A 94 17.06 -0.94 -6.09
C GLU A 94 16.23 -2.17 -6.48
N ALA A 95 16.33 -3.26 -5.69
CA ALA A 95 15.49 -4.43 -5.82
C ALA A 95 14.01 -4.11 -5.63
N ALA A 96 13.66 -3.35 -4.58
CA ALA A 96 12.29 -2.88 -4.36
C ALA A 96 11.80 -1.99 -5.50
N TRP A 97 12.63 -1.07 -5.97
CA TRP A 97 12.31 -0.18 -7.07
C TRP A 97 12.03 -0.94 -8.38
N ARG A 98 12.89 -1.91 -8.74
CA ARG A 98 12.68 -2.79 -9.90
C ARG A 98 11.44 -3.66 -9.73
N LEU A 99 11.19 -4.17 -8.52
CA LEU A 99 10.00 -4.98 -8.22
C LEU A 99 8.72 -4.15 -8.42
N GLY A 100 8.69 -2.95 -7.86
CA GLY A 100 7.55 -2.04 -7.98
C GLY A 100 7.29 -1.65 -9.44
N GLN A 101 8.33 -1.36 -10.23
CA GLN A 101 8.15 -1.11 -11.66
C GLN A 101 7.57 -2.32 -12.39
N ARG A 102 8.06 -3.53 -12.10
CA ARG A 102 7.54 -4.77 -12.68
C ARG A 102 6.06 -4.96 -12.34
N HIS A 103 5.65 -4.56 -11.14
CA HIS A 103 4.27 -4.61 -10.66
C HIS A 103 3.48 -3.32 -10.93
N LYS A 104 4.02 -2.41 -11.75
CA LYS A 104 3.39 -1.13 -12.17
C LYS A 104 2.92 -0.26 -10.99
N GLN A 105 3.66 -0.30 -9.90
CA GLN A 105 3.37 0.45 -8.68
C GLN A 105 3.68 1.94 -8.84
N LEU A 106 2.97 2.78 -8.09
CA LEU A 106 3.20 4.23 -8.08
C LEU A 106 4.45 4.61 -7.28
N ALA A 107 4.71 3.88 -6.19
CA ALA A 107 5.79 4.14 -5.25
C ALA A 107 6.26 2.85 -4.54
N ILE A 108 7.41 2.93 -3.88
CA ILE A 108 7.80 2.06 -2.78
C ILE A 108 7.84 2.88 -1.49
N PHE A 109 7.72 2.25 -0.32
CA PHE A 109 7.76 2.96 0.96
C PHE A 109 9.06 2.65 1.71
N ASP A 110 9.83 3.68 2.06
CA ASP A 110 11.01 3.57 2.92
C ASP A 110 10.57 3.54 4.39
N LEU A 111 10.60 2.36 5.01
CA LEU A 111 10.13 2.14 6.38
C LEU A 111 10.99 2.83 7.43
N ALA A 112 12.29 3.05 7.14
CA ALA A 112 13.20 3.70 8.08
C ALA A 112 12.98 5.22 8.11
N ARG A 113 12.62 5.79 6.96
CA ARG A 113 12.37 7.24 6.81
C ARG A 113 10.90 7.62 6.99
N GLY A 114 9.98 6.67 6.78
CA GLY A 114 8.55 6.93 6.77
C GLY A 114 8.11 7.73 5.52
N GLU A 115 8.75 7.48 4.38
CA GLU A 115 8.58 8.28 3.15
C GLU A 115 8.31 7.40 1.92
N SER A 116 7.40 7.84 1.06
CA SER A 116 7.15 7.21 -0.24
C SER A 116 8.18 7.67 -1.27
N ILE A 117 8.74 6.72 -2.04
CA ILE A 117 9.66 6.95 -3.15
C ILE A 117 8.91 6.64 -4.45
N ALA A 118 8.62 7.68 -5.24
CA ALA A 118 7.92 7.52 -6.50
C ALA A 118 8.72 6.67 -7.50
N LEU A 119 8.02 5.78 -8.22
CA LEU A 119 8.59 4.92 -9.26
C LEU A 119 8.43 5.48 -10.66
N THR A 120 7.55 6.46 -10.83
CA THR A 120 7.47 7.18 -12.10
C THR A 120 8.71 8.05 -12.26
N PRO A 121 9.32 8.08 -13.46
CA PRO A 121 10.27 9.13 -13.78
C PRO A 121 9.52 10.46 -13.66
N ASP A 122 10.03 11.29 -12.79
CA ASP A 122 9.50 12.60 -12.46
C ASP A 122 9.06 13.36 -13.72
N ALA A 123 7.77 13.69 -13.80
CA ALA A 123 7.22 14.54 -14.86
C ALA A 123 7.66 16.01 -14.73
N SER A 124 8.65 16.32 -13.90
CA SER A 124 9.31 17.64 -13.89
C SER A 124 10.18 17.89 -15.13
N ALA A 125 10.18 16.97 -16.11
CA ALA A 125 10.66 17.20 -17.45
C ALA A 125 9.55 17.10 -18.53
N SER A 126 8.32 17.56 -18.26
CA SER A 126 7.52 18.23 -19.29
C SER A 126 6.26 18.88 -18.71
N SER A 127 6.23 20.20 -18.75
CA SER A 127 5.00 20.98 -18.64
C SER A 127 4.11 20.69 -19.85
N SER A 128 2.85 20.26 -19.64
CA SER A 128 1.62 20.76 -20.29
C SER A 128 0.48 19.72 -20.35
N ALA A 129 -0.69 20.15 -19.87
CA ALA A 129 -2.05 19.88 -20.34
C ALA A 129 -2.67 18.45 -20.31
N ALA A 130 -3.71 18.36 -19.48
CA ALA A 130 -5.05 17.79 -19.73
C ALA A 130 -5.22 16.30 -20.03
N LEU A 131 -6.04 15.63 -19.21
CA LEU A 131 -7.17 14.84 -19.72
C LEU A 131 -8.31 14.79 -18.69
N VAL A 132 -9.26 15.70 -18.85
CA VAL A 132 -10.64 15.53 -18.37
C VAL A 132 -11.33 14.66 -19.41
N LEU A 133 -11.85 13.50 -19.03
CA LEU A 133 -12.78 12.72 -19.85
C LEU A 133 -14.19 12.90 -19.29
N GLU A 134 -14.84 13.99 -19.71
CA GLU A 134 -16.27 14.01 -19.86
C GLU A 134 -16.62 13.18 -21.11
N ARG A 135 -17.55 12.22 -20.96
CA ARG A 135 -18.37 11.75 -22.08
C ARG A 135 -19.84 11.82 -21.65
N VAL A 136 -20.46 12.91 -22.08
CA VAL A 136 -21.90 12.99 -22.34
C VAL A 136 -22.11 12.63 -23.82
N GLY A 137 -23.13 11.82 -24.12
CA GLY A 137 -23.58 11.50 -25.46
C GLY A 137 -23.98 10.04 -25.62
#